data_AF-A0A7C6S0V9-F1
#
_entry.id   AF-A0A7C6S0V9-F1
#
_cell.length_a   1.000
_cell.length_b   1.000
_cell.length_c   1.000
_cell.angle_alpha   90.00
_cell.angle_beta   90.00
_cell.angle_gamma   90.00
#
_symmetry.space_group_name_H-M   'P 1'
#
loop_
_entity.id
_entity.type
_entity.pdbx_description
1 polymer ?
#
loop_
_entity_poly.entity_id
_entity_poly.type
_entity_poly.pdbx_seq_one_letter_code
_entity_poly.pdbx_strand_id
1 'polypeptide(L)' 'MNAKQLLKDIQEKFMNWDERSQFKMKGVGNLSVADMDSLELYAKEFIKMGNIDHLMEPLGGKGKILAMYGIKKNNIW' A
#
# COMPACT_ATOMS: atom_id res chain seq x y z
N MET A 1 -12.42 -0.55 8.71
CA MET A 1 -11.44 0.42 8.17
C MET A 1 -10.33 -0.35 7.46
N ASN A 2 -10.37 -0.42 6.13
CA ASN A 2 -9.47 -1.26 5.33
C ASN A 2 -8.00 -0.82 5.37
N ALA A 3 -7.69 0.46 5.64
CA ALA A 3 -6.30 0.92 5.74
C ALA A 3 -5.54 0.36 6.96
N LYS A 4 -6.22 0.11 8.09
CA LYS A 4 -5.59 -0.57 9.24
C LYS A 4 -5.25 -2.02 8.91
N GLN A 5 -6.10 -2.68 8.12
CA GLN A 5 -5.82 -4.03 7.63
C GLN A 5 -4.63 -4.04 6.67
N LEU A 6 -4.52 -3.05 5.79
CA LEU A 6 -3.35 -2.90 4.90
C LEU A 6 -2.05 -2.82 5.70
N LEU A 7 -1.99 -2.00 6.76
CA LEU A 7 -0.81 -1.91 7.62
C LEU A 7 -0.47 -3.25 8.29
N LYS A 8 -1.48 -3.96 8.80
CA LYS A 8 -1.28 -5.28 9.41
C LYS A 8 -0.72 -6.28 8.39
N ASP A 9 -1.31 -6.33 7.20
CA ASP A 9 -0.89 -7.24 6.14
C ASP A 9 0.54 -6.90 5.66
N ILE A 10 0.91 -5.62 5.60
CA ILE A 10 2.29 -5.19 5.30
C ILE A 10 3.26 -5.68 6.38
N GLN A 11 2.94 -5.49 7.66
CA GLN A 11 3.78 -5.96 8.77
C GLN A 11 3.95 -7.47 8.76
N GLU A 12 2.88 -8.22 8.55
CA GLU A 12 2.93 -9.68 8.42
C GLU A 12 3.83 -10.10 7.25
N LYS A 13 3.81 -9.35 6.14
CA LYS A 13 4.69 -9.61 5.00
C LYS A 13 6.15 -9.35 5.33
N PHE A 14 6.46 -8.25 6.00
CA PHE A 14 7.82 -7.95 6.45
C PHE A 14 8.35 -8.97 7.47
N MET A 15 7.52 -9.43 8.41
CA MET A 15 7.91 -10.44 9.39
C MET A 15 8.28 -11.78 8.75
N ASN A 16 7.62 -12.12 7.64
CA ASN A 16 7.87 -13.36 6.90
C ASN A 16 8.79 -13.14 5.68
N TRP A 17 9.43 -11.99 5.57
CA TRP A 17 10.23 -11.65 4.40
C TRP A 17 11.65 -12.17 4.52
N ASP A 18 12.10 -12.82 3.46
CA ASP A 18 13.52 -13.10 3.22
C ASP A 18 14.06 -11.97 2.33
N GLU A 19 15.14 -11.30 2.76
CA GLU A 19 15.78 -10.20 2.04
C GLU A 19 16.13 -10.52 0.58
N ARG A 20 16.28 -11.82 0.25
CA ARG A 20 16.56 -12.31 -1.11
C ARG A 20 15.30 -12.49 -1.98
N SER A 21 14.12 -12.25 -1.44
CA SER A 21 12.83 -12.49 -2.10
C SER A 21 12.10 -11.18 -2.42
N GLN A 22 11.24 -11.21 -3.43
CA GLN A 22 10.31 -10.12 -3.71
C GLN A 22 8.99 -10.33 -2.97
N PHE A 23 8.35 -9.24 -2.56
CA PHE A 23 7.06 -9.32 -1.89
C PHE A 23 5.93 -9.66 -2.86
N LYS A 24 4.92 -10.35 -2.33
CA LYS A 24 3.66 -10.62 -3.03
C LYS A 24 2.48 -10.36 -2.11
N MET A 25 1.55 -9.53 -2.57
CA MET A 25 0.39 -9.09 -1.83
C MET A 25 -0.85 -9.03 -2.72
N LYS A 26 -1.96 -9.65 -2.27
CA LYS A 26 -3.25 -9.67 -3.00
C LYS A 26 -3.14 -10.01 -4.51
N GLY A 27 -2.26 -10.96 -4.85
CA GLY A 27 -2.03 -11.39 -6.23
C GLY A 27 -1.05 -10.51 -7.03
N VAL A 28 -0.66 -9.33 -6.52
CA VAL A 28 0.39 -8.49 -7.09
C VAL A 28 1.75 -8.96 -6.55
N GLY A 29 2.64 -9.38 -7.44
CA GLY A 29 4.01 -9.79 -7.13
C GLY A 29 5.05 -8.75 -7.55
N ASN A 30 6.33 -9.12 -7.41
CA ASN A 30 7.49 -8.30 -7.75
C ASN A 30 7.53 -6.94 -7.03
N LEU A 31 6.99 -6.89 -5.81
CA LEU A 31 7.02 -5.70 -4.98
C LEU A 31 8.37 -5.63 -4.27
N SER A 32 9.04 -4.50 -4.42
CA SER A 32 10.28 -4.20 -3.68
C SER A 32 9.96 -3.72 -2.26
N VAL A 33 10.98 -3.62 -1.40
CA VAL A 33 10.86 -2.98 -0.08
C VAL A 33 10.33 -1.55 -0.23
N ALA A 34 10.87 -0.78 -1.18
CA ALA A 34 10.40 0.58 -1.46
C ALA A 34 8.93 0.62 -1.87
N ASP A 35 8.41 -0.43 -2.52
CA ASP A 35 6.99 -0.52 -2.83
C ASP A 35 6.14 -0.77 -1.59
N MET A 36 6.61 -1.62 -0.68
CA MET A 36 5.95 -1.88 0.61
C MET A 36 5.95 -0.64 1.50
N ASP A 37 7.08 0.08 1.58
CA ASP A 37 7.19 1.35 2.33
C ASP A 37 6.25 2.41 1.77
N SER A 38 6.14 2.49 0.44
CA SER A 38 5.18 3.39 -0.21
C SER A 38 3.75 3.06 0.22
N LEU A 39 3.35 1.78 0.16
CA LEU A 39 2.01 1.34 0.57
C LEU A 39 1.74 1.66 2.04
N GLU A 40 2.74 1.52 2.90
CA GLU A 40 2.65 1.87 4.32
C GLU A 40 2.41 3.38 4.51
N LEU A 41 3.12 4.22 3.75
CA LEU A 41 2.94 5.68 3.76
C LEU A 41 1.51 6.06 3.35
N TYR A 42 1.01 5.52 2.24
CA TYR A 42 -0.37 5.78 1.79
C TYR A 42 -1.39 5.34 2.84
N ALA A 43 -1.20 4.17 3.47
CA ALA A 43 -2.09 3.67 4.49
C ALA A 43 -2.08 4.56 5.75
N LYS A 44 -0.90 4.99 6.20
CA LYS A 44 -0.73 5.90 7.35
C LYS A 44 -1.40 7.25 7.10
N GLU A 45 -1.16 7.86 5.94
CA GLU A 45 -1.74 9.15 5.58
C GLU A 45 -3.26 9.06 5.43
N PHE A 46 -3.78 7.99 4.81
CA PHE A 46 -5.22 7.77 4.71
C PHE A 46 -5.88 7.58 6.09
N ILE A 47 -5.21 6.91 7.04
CA ILE A 47 -5.71 6.79 8.43
C ILE A 47 -5.73 8.16 9.14
N LYS A 48 -4.71 8.99 8.89
CA LYS A 48 -4.52 10.28 9.56
C LYS A 48 -5.45 11.37 9.03
N MET A 49 -5.56 11.49 7.71
CA MET A 49 -6.29 12.59 7.04
C MET A 49 -7.60 12.15 6.38
N GLY A 50 -7.79 10.84 6.17
CA GLY A 50 -8.95 10.31 5.44
C GLY A 50 -8.81 10.38 3.91
N ASN A 51 -7.71 10.92 3.38
CA ASN A 51 -7.40 10.98 1.94
C ASN A 51 -5.88 10.89 1.70
N ILE A 52 -5.50 10.76 0.43
CA ILE A 52 -4.09 10.69 -0.03
C ILE A 52 -3.82 11.71 -1.16
N ASP A 53 -4.60 12.80 -1.20
CA ASP A 53 -4.64 13.68 -2.38
C ASP A 53 -3.36 14.52 -2.53
N HIS A 54 -2.68 14.78 -1.41
CA HIS A 54 -1.36 15.44 -1.35
C HIS A 54 -0.19 14.55 -1.74
N LEU A 55 -0.41 13.23 -1.87
CA LEU A 55 0.62 12.30 -2.30
C LEU A 55 0.60 12.13 -3.83
N MET A 56 1.74 11.66 -4.35
CA MET A 56 1.86 11.24 -5.74
C MET A 56 0.82 10.15 -6.05
N GLU A 57 0.35 10.09 -7.29
CA GLU A 57 -0.58 9.04 -7.68
C GLU A 57 0.11 7.66 -7.63
N PRO A 58 -0.45 6.67 -6.91
CA PRO A 58 0.16 5.35 -6.82
C PRO A 58 -0.01 4.59 -8.14
N LEU A 59 1.10 4.42 -8.86
CA LEU A 59 1.11 3.72 -10.16
C LEU A 59 1.36 2.21 -10.02
N GLY A 60 0.99 1.47 -11.06
CA GLY A 60 1.34 0.05 -11.23
C GLY A 60 0.74 -0.87 -10.16
N GLY A 61 1.57 -1.77 -9.62
CA GLY A 61 1.15 -2.76 -8.61
C GLY A 61 0.63 -2.15 -7.32
N LYS A 62 1.22 -1.03 -6.89
CA LYS A 62 0.82 -0.32 -5.66
C LYS A 62 -0.59 0.24 -5.74
N GLY A 63 -0.92 0.90 -6.86
CA GLY A 63 -2.26 1.45 -7.09
C GLY A 63 -3.34 0.36 -7.05
N LYS A 64 -3.06 -0.81 -7.63
CA LYS A 64 -3.98 -1.97 -7.57
C LYS A 64 -4.21 -2.45 -6.13
N ILE A 65 -3.15 -2.57 -5.34
CA ILE A 65 -3.24 -2.97 -3.94
C ILE A 65 -4.07 -1.95 -3.16
N LEU A 66 -3.73 -0.66 -3.23
CA LEU A 66 -4.46 0.40 -2.53
C LEU A 66 -5.96 0.41 -2.90
N ALA A 67 -6.27 0.25 -4.19
CA ALA A 67 -7.65 0.15 -4.66
C ALA A 67 -8.40 -1.05 -4.07
N MET A 68 -7.74 -2.20 -3.89
CA MET A 68 -8.34 -3.38 -3.23
C MET A 68 -8.64 -3.14 -1.74
N TYR A 69 -7.87 -2.27 -1.08
CA TYR A 69 -8.16 -1.79 0.28
C TYR A 69 -9.10 -0.57 0.28
N GLY A 70 -9.65 -0.14 -0.86
CA GLY A 70 -10.54 1.01 -0.95
C GLY A 70 -9.85 2.36 -0.70
N ILE A 71 -8.52 2.39 -0.77
CA ILE A 71 -7.74 3.63 -0.69
C ILE A 71 -7.54 4.12 -2.11
N LYS A 72 -8.19 5.24 -2.46
CA LYS A 72 -8.08 5.87 -3.76
C LYS A 72 -7.88 7.37 -3.57
N LYS A 73 -7.10 7.96 -4.47
CA LYS A 73 -7.02 9.41 -4.59
C LYS A 73 -8.37 9.93 -5.08
N ASN A 74 -8.87 10.98 -4.45
CA ASN A 74 -10.11 11.62 -4.87
C ASN A 74 -9.74 12.53 -6.05
N ASN A 75 -9.98 12.06 -7.28
CA ASN A 75 -9.79 12.89 -8.47
C ASN A 75 -10.94 13.92 -8.53
N ILE A 76 -10.75 15.05 -7.86
CA ILE A 76 -11.55 16.25 -8.12
C ILE A 76 -10.90 16.90 -9.34
N TRP A 77 -11.59 16.78 -10.49
CA TRP A 77 -11.20 17.41 -11.76
C TRP A 77 -11.27 18.93 -11.67
#